data_AF-A0A921SXF2-F1
#
_entry.id   AF-A0A921SXF2-F1
#
_cell.length_a   1.000
_cell.length_b   1.000
_cell.length_c   1.000
_cell.angle_alpha   90.00
_cell.angle_beta   90.00
_cell.angle_gamma   90.00
#
_symmetry.space_group_name_H-M   'P 1'
#
loop_
_entity.id
_entity.type
_entity.pdbx_description
1 polymer ?
#
loop_
_entity_poly.entity_id
_entity_poly.type
_entity_poly.pdbx_seq_one_letter_code
_entity_poly.pdbx_strand_id
1 'polypeptide(L)'
;GGTEHGYTTVLAAPGHGDYARFQPGPGIPMSFDDLKTIEAAAFLSDATRGTHLAPSTADGLAAAEVCEAIVRSAASRSWQQVAQV
;
A
#
# COMPACT_ATOMS: atom_id res chain seq x y z
N GLY A 1 -26.48 -14.72 19.06
CA GLY A 1 -25.50 -14.46 17.99
C GLY A 1 -26.19 -14.77 16.68
N GLY A 2 -26.32 -13.80 15.79
CA GLY A 2 -26.98 -14.01 14.49
C GLY A 2 -26.21 -15.01 13.62
N THR A 3 -26.90 -15.56 12.62
CA THR A 3 -26.39 -16.58 11.68
C THR A 3 -25.49 -16.01 10.58
N GLU A 4 -25.27 -14.70 10.58
CA GLU A 4 -24.48 -13.98 9.58
C GLU A 4 -23.18 -13.47 10.20
N HIS A 5 -22.07 -13.70 9.53
CA HIS A 5 -20.81 -13.04 9.84
C HIS A 5 -20.85 -11.63 9.24
N GLY A 6 -20.64 -10.58 10.05
CA GLY A 6 -20.64 -9.17 9.60
C GLY A 6 -19.47 -8.78 8.68
N TYR A 7 -18.87 -9.76 8.00
CA TYR A 7 -17.76 -9.62 7.07
C TYR A 7 -17.81 -10.75 6.04
N THR A 8 -17.10 -10.57 4.93
CA THR A 8 -16.91 -11.61 3.91
C THR A 8 -15.47 -11.61 3.42
N THR A 9 -14.99 -12.76 2.95
CA THR A 9 -13.67 -12.87 2.31
C THR A 9 -13.79 -12.56 0.83
N VAL A 10 -13.01 -11.60 0.36
CA VAL A 10 -12.88 -11.28 -1.06
C VAL A 10 -11.50 -11.71 -1.54
N LEU A 11 -11.45 -12.68 -2.45
CA LEU A 11 -10.19 -13.11 -3.06
C LEU A 11 -9.71 -12.06 -4.07
N ALA A 12 -8.39 -11.91 -4.20
CA ALA A 12 -7.81 -11.08 -5.25
C ALA A 12 -8.23 -11.60 -6.64
N ALA A 13 -8.59 -10.69 -7.55
CA ALA A 13 -9.19 -11.02 -8.83
C ALA A 13 -8.89 -9.92 -9.86
N PRO A 14 -9.13 -10.17 -11.17
CA PRO A 14 -9.13 -9.09 -12.16
C PRO A 14 -10.00 -7.91 -11.74
N GLY A 15 -9.46 -6.69 -11.83
CA GLY A 15 -10.06 -5.46 -11.29
C GLY A 15 -9.40 -4.96 -10.00
N HIS A 16 -8.64 -5.80 -9.29
CA HIS A 16 -7.81 -5.35 -8.16
C HIS A 16 -6.43 -4.90 -8.65
N GLY A 17 -6.33 -3.63 -9.05
CA GLY A 17 -5.08 -3.04 -9.53
C GLY A 17 -4.47 -3.84 -10.68
N ASP A 18 -3.18 -4.15 -10.56
CA ASP A 18 -2.42 -4.85 -11.60
C ASP A 18 -2.54 -6.39 -11.55
N TYR A 19 -3.38 -6.97 -10.69
CA TYR A 19 -3.50 -8.42 -10.48
C TYR A 19 -3.63 -9.22 -11.79
N ALA A 20 -4.47 -8.74 -12.71
CA ALA A 20 -4.74 -9.41 -13.99
C ALA A 20 -3.53 -9.45 -14.94
N ARG A 21 -2.46 -8.70 -14.65
CA ARG A 21 -1.20 -8.77 -15.42
C ARG A 21 -0.34 -9.98 -15.05
N PHE A 22 -0.55 -10.52 -13.85
CA PHE A 22 0.28 -11.59 -13.28
C PHE A 22 -0.48 -12.91 -13.17
N GLN A 23 -1.79 -12.86 -12.88
CA GLN A 23 -2.57 -14.05 -12.59
C GLN A 23 -3.72 -14.27 -13.58
N PRO A 24 -3.92 -15.50 -14.09
CA PRO A 24 -4.96 -15.80 -15.08
C PRO A 24 -6.36 -15.94 -14.47
N GLY A 25 -6.47 -16.03 -13.15
CA GLY A 25 -7.75 -16.25 -12.46
C GLY A 25 -7.70 -15.82 -11.00
N PRO A 26 -8.85 -15.67 -10.35
CA PRO A 26 -8.95 -15.17 -8.98
C PRO A 26 -8.35 -16.14 -7.95
N GLY A 27 -7.86 -15.60 -6.84
CA GLY A 27 -7.36 -16.37 -5.70
C GLY A 27 -5.97 -16.98 -5.87
N ILE A 28 -5.31 -16.79 -7.02
CA ILE A 28 -3.93 -17.21 -7.23
C ILE A 28 -3.01 -16.17 -6.58
N PRO A 29 -2.04 -16.57 -5.72
CA PRO A 29 -1.19 -15.63 -5.01
C PRO A 29 -0.21 -14.93 -5.95
N MET A 30 0.02 -13.63 -5.70
CA MET A 30 1.16 -12.90 -6.28
C MET A 30 2.38 -13.08 -5.38
N SER A 31 3.55 -13.16 -5.99
CA SER A 31 4.83 -13.15 -5.30
C SER A 31 5.21 -11.74 -4.84
N PHE A 32 6.21 -11.66 -3.96
CA PHE A 32 6.81 -10.38 -3.59
C PHE A 32 7.43 -9.67 -4.82
N ASP A 33 8.04 -10.42 -5.74
CA ASP A 33 8.70 -9.88 -6.93
C ASP A 33 7.70 -9.32 -7.95
N ASP A 34 6.46 -9.85 -7.99
CA ASP A 34 5.38 -9.27 -8.80
C ASP A 34 5.07 -7.84 -8.33
N LEU A 35 5.06 -7.60 -7.02
CA LEU A 35 4.87 -6.26 -6.45
C LEU A 35 6.02 -5.33 -6.83
N LYS A 36 7.27 -5.82 -6.81
CA LYS A 36 8.43 -5.04 -7.23
C LYS A 36 8.42 -4.73 -8.72
N THR A 37 7.88 -5.63 -9.54
CA THR A 37 7.66 -5.40 -10.97
C THR A 37 6.66 -4.27 -11.19
N ILE A 38 5.55 -4.24 -10.43
CA ILE A 38 4.56 -3.15 -10.48
C ILE A 38 5.19 -1.81 -10.08
N GLU A 39 5.92 -1.77 -8.96
CA GLU A 39 6.60 -0.56 -8.49
C GLU A 39 7.61 -0.02 -9.53
N ALA A 40 8.40 -0.90 -10.15
CA ALA A 40 9.35 -0.53 -11.19
C ALA A 40 8.64 0.04 -12.43
N ALA A 41 7.50 -0.54 -12.83
CA ALA A 41 6.70 -0.03 -13.94
C ALA A 41 6.16 1.38 -13.65
N ALA A 42 5.68 1.64 -12.42
CA ALA A 42 5.23 2.97 -12.01
C ALA A 42 6.39 3.98 -12.03
N PHE A 43 7.56 3.62 -11.47
CA PHE A 43 8.74 4.47 -11.47
C PHE A 43 9.19 4.84 -12.90
N LEU A 44 9.27 3.85 -13.80
CA LEU A 44 9.65 4.09 -15.18
C LEU A 44 8.62 4.95 -15.91
N SER A 45 7.32 4.76 -15.64
CA SER A 45 6.26 5.60 -16.19
C SER A 45 6.43 7.05 -15.77
N ASP A 46 6.77 7.31 -14.51
CA ASP A 46 6.99 8.67 -14.01
C ASP A 46 8.24 9.30 -14.60
N ALA A 47 9.35 8.56 -14.63
CA ALA A 47 10.62 9.04 -15.16
C ALA A 47 10.56 9.35 -16.66
N THR A 48 9.76 8.61 -17.43
CA THR A 48 9.72 8.73 -18.89
C THR A 48 8.52 9.51 -19.42
N ARG A 49 7.41 9.55 -18.67
CA ARG A 49 6.14 10.14 -19.12
C ARG A 49 5.54 11.15 -18.13
N GLY A 50 6.10 11.30 -16.93
CA GLY A 50 5.58 12.24 -15.92
C GLY A 50 4.19 11.87 -15.42
N THR A 51 3.88 10.57 -15.29
CA THR A 51 2.53 10.10 -14.90
C THR A 51 2.19 10.28 -13.41
N HIS A 52 3.20 10.50 -12.55
CA HIS A 52 3.06 10.62 -11.10
C HIS A 52 2.30 9.45 -10.42
N LEU A 53 2.63 8.21 -10.80
CA LEU A 53 2.05 6.98 -10.26
C LEU A 53 2.88 6.36 -9.13
N ALA A 54 4.20 6.57 -9.12
CA ALA A 54 5.09 6.05 -8.09
C ALA A 54 5.09 6.96 -6.86
N PRO A 55 5.33 6.41 -5.66
CA PRO A 55 5.56 7.22 -4.46
C PRO A 55 6.75 8.16 -4.65
N SER A 56 6.58 9.40 -4.21
CA SER A 56 7.61 10.43 -4.17
C SER A 56 8.39 10.38 -2.84
N THR A 57 9.45 11.18 -2.76
CA THR A 57 10.17 11.39 -1.50
C THR A 57 9.31 12.07 -0.44
N ALA A 58 8.34 12.89 -0.84
CA ALA A 58 7.39 13.51 0.08
C ALA A 58 6.46 12.46 0.73
N ASP A 59 6.00 11.47 -0.06
CA ASP A 59 5.21 10.35 0.47
C ASP A 59 6.02 9.53 1.49
N GLY A 60 7.31 9.33 1.20
CA GLY A 60 8.24 8.68 2.12
C GLY A 60 8.46 9.46 3.42
N LEU A 61 8.58 10.78 3.34
CA LEU A 61 8.70 11.66 4.52
C LEU A 61 7.45 11.58 5.40
N ALA A 62 6.26 11.71 4.80
CA ALA A 62 4.99 11.64 5.52
C ALA A 62 4.83 10.30 6.27
N ALA A 63 5.22 9.18 5.63
CA ALA A 63 5.23 7.88 6.30
C ALA A 63 6.22 7.83 7.48
N ALA A 64 7.41 8.41 7.32
CA ALA A 64 8.41 8.46 8.39
C ALA A 64 7.94 9.31 9.59
N GLU A 65 7.26 10.43 9.35
CA GLU A 65 6.71 11.28 10.42
C GLU A 65 5.67 10.54 11.27
N VAL A 66 4.84 9.72 10.63
CA VAL A 66 3.87 8.85 11.32
C VAL A 66 4.61 7.82 12.19
N CYS A 67 5.63 7.17 11.65
CA CYS A 67 6.47 6.23 12.41
C CYS A 67 7.10 6.89 13.65
N GLU A 68 7.63 8.11 13.51
CA GLU A 68 8.19 8.87 14.62
C GLU A 68 7.13 9.24 15.68
N ALA A 69 5.92 9.63 15.25
CA ALA A 69 4.81 9.87 16.16
C ALA A 69 4.38 8.61 16.93
N ILE A 70 4.38 7.44 16.27
CA ILE A 70 4.12 6.14 16.90
C ILE A 70 5.14 5.86 18.00
N VAL A 71 6.44 6.09 17.73
CA VAL A 71 7.51 5.90 18.72
C VAL A 71 7.30 6.81 19.93
N ARG A 72 7.01 8.11 19.72
CA ARG A 72 6.70 9.04 20.83
C ARG A 72 5.44 8.64 21.60
N SER A 73 4.42 8.13 20.91
CA SER A 73 3.15 7.70 21.51
C SER A 73 3.36 6.50 22.41
N ALA A 74 4.15 5.51 21.98
CA ALA A 74 4.48 4.34 22.77
C ALA A 74 5.24 4.71 24.06
N ALA A 75 6.18 5.65 23.98
CA ALA A 75 6.96 6.11 25.13
C ALA A 75 6.12 6.93 26.14
N SER A 76 5.26 7.82 25.64
CA SER A 76 4.45 8.73 26.47
C SER A 76 3.13 8.14 26.94
N ARG A 77 2.66 7.04 26.32
CA ARG A 77 1.33 6.45 26.53
C ARG A 77 0.20 7.45 26.33
N SER A 78 0.39 8.40 25.44
CA SER A 78 -0.59 9.43 25.10
C SER A 78 -0.62 9.66 23.60
N TRP A 79 -1.71 10.26 23.14
CA TRP A 79 -1.82 10.71 21.76
C TRP A 79 -0.71 11.71 21.42
N GLN A 80 -0.09 11.51 20.26
CA GLN A 80 0.96 12.39 19.73
C GLN A 80 0.51 12.99 18.42
N GLN A 81 0.86 14.26 18.22
CA GLN A 81 0.70 14.90 16.92
C GLN A 81 1.73 14.32 15.94
N VAL A 82 1.28 14.03 14.73
CA VAL A 82 2.14 13.73 13.59
C VAL A 82 2.67 15.05 13.07
N ALA A 83 3.98 15.13 12.81
CA ALA A 83 4.56 16.30 12.17
C ALA A 83 4.00 16.43 10.73
N GLN A 84 3.99 17.64 10.19
CA GLN A 84 3.61 17.90 8.80
C GLN A 84 4.67 18.82 8.19
N VAL A 85 5.92 18.35 8.15
CA VAL A 85 7.04 19.06 7.48
C VAL A 85 7.17 18.71 6.01
#